data_AF-A0A0F8YVN8-F1
#
_entry.id   AF-A0A0F8YVN8-F1
#
_cell.length_a   1.000
_cell.length_b   1.000
_cell.length_c   1.000
_cell.angle_alpha   90.00
_cell.angle_beta   90.00
_cell.angle_gamma   90.00
#
_symmetry.space_group_name_H-M   'P 1'
#
loop_
_entity.id
_entity.type
_entity.pdbx_description
1 polymer ?
#
loop_
_entity_poly.entity_id
_entity_poly.type
_entity_poly.pdbx_seq_one_letter_code
_entity_poly.pdbx_strand_id
1 'polypeptide(L)'
;METERELPNHVRRSRNSNNLIGTARIYEVSGSDVVTTDRRSAQLYEALRGGQMTKKTRKRRKGKRKAIRPDDSFEFAGGTIARYGRLILMESHRTPEQQQEMESHWVEIYPRVVSEINDRVSRIRQLISQYDPLELLKRGFWAMSASMRGKMSEHEYSFEDVIMARMVDYVQAVIVSTPPVEPLAELTDESWQRLYDEVKELYQSLSLPFHIVNSARLKATQPDYDHDYDSFCVQAQMHATVVRGLRYPAHDWEFLEDFLGPHDDEFRKLFAISVSQFIEGLRGIHHSLARDSIGAFGDMLEEHQKAMRQLDAMKDPDLPALMEELRQDPQRRQRMQSIV
;
A
#
# COMPACT_ATOMS: atom_id res chain seq x y z
N MET A 1 -5.59 52.55 12.09
CA MET A 1 -5.43 52.22 13.52
C MET A 1 -5.81 50.76 13.64
N GLU A 2 -4.81 49.89 13.52
CA GLU A 2 -4.16 49.21 14.68
C GLU A 2 -5.18 48.27 15.34
N THR A 3 -4.95 46.95 15.43
CA THR A 3 -3.72 46.31 15.89
C THR A 3 -3.58 44.88 15.34
N GLU A 4 -2.41 44.60 14.78
CA GLU A 4 -1.81 43.27 14.72
C GLU A 4 -1.76 42.65 16.13
N ARG A 5 -2.14 41.38 16.26
CA ARG A 5 -1.82 40.58 17.44
C ARG A 5 -0.70 39.61 17.08
N GLU A 6 0.52 40.00 17.46
CA GLU A 6 1.68 39.13 17.52
C GLU A 6 1.41 37.95 18.48
N LEU A 7 1.74 36.73 18.04
CA LEU A 7 1.82 35.56 18.92
C LEU A 7 3.28 35.35 19.38
N PRO A 8 3.51 34.89 20.62
CA PRO A 8 4.82 35.01 21.26
C PRO A 8 5.85 34.01 20.74
N ASN A 9 7.04 34.53 20.45
CA ASN A 9 8.29 33.79 20.36
C ASN A 9 8.58 33.10 21.69
N HIS A 10 8.60 31.77 21.74
CA HIS A 10 9.54 30.93 22.51
C HIS A 10 9.14 29.44 22.47
N VAL A 11 9.58 28.68 21.46
CA VAL A 11 10.10 27.31 21.68
C VAL A 11 11.21 27.05 20.65
N ARG A 12 12.33 26.54 21.16
CA ARG A 12 13.63 26.39 20.51
C ARG A 12 13.58 25.57 19.21
N ARG A 13 14.38 26.02 18.23
CA ARG A 13 14.78 25.26 17.04
C ARG A 13 15.35 23.89 17.46
N SER A 14 14.56 22.84 17.33
CA SER A 14 15.09 21.48 17.25
C SER A 14 15.70 21.29 15.85
N ARG A 15 17.03 21.35 15.80
CA ARG A 15 17.82 20.82 14.69
C ARG A 15 17.94 19.31 14.92
N ASN A 16 17.73 18.55 13.86
CA ASN A 16 17.87 17.09 13.73
C ASN A 16 16.60 16.28 13.99
N SER A 17 15.92 15.96 12.89
CA SER A 17 15.27 14.66 12.71
C SER A 17 15.43 14.26 11.24
N ASN A 18 16.64 13.84 10.89
CA ASN A 18 16.87 13.03 9.70
C ASN A 18 16.32 11.62 10.01
N ASN A 19 15.01 11.44 9.99
CA ASN A 19 14.44 10.10 10.01
C ASN A 19 14.40 9.57 8.59
N LEU A 20 15.33 8.63 8.38
CA LEU A 20 15.57 7.85 7.20
C LEU A 20 14.40 6.89 6.98
N ILE A 21 13.37 7.35 6.29
CA ILE A 21 12.41 6.44 5.67
C ILE A 21 13.18 5.71 4.56
N GLY A 22 13.24 4.38 4.65
CA GLY A 22 13.82 3.49 3.66
C GLY A 22 12.98 3.40 2.38
N THR A 23 12.49 4.52 1.88
CA THR A 23 11.91 4.60 0.53
C THR A 23 13.03 4.85 -0.45
N ALA A 24 13.15 3.99 -1.46
CA ALA A 24 13.88 4.34 -2.66
C ALA A 24 13.26 5.64 -3.20
N ARG A 25 13.97 6.77 -3.06
CA ARG A 25 13.54 8.02 -3.68
C ARG A 25 13.76 7.85 -5.17
N ILE A 26 12.66 7.65 -5.91
CA ILE A 26 12.64 7.66 -7.36
C ILE A 26 12.69 9.13 -7.78
N TYR A 27 13.77 9.52 -8.46
CA TYR A 27 13.90 10.87 -9.01
C TYR A 27 13.60 10.80 -10.50
N GLU A 28 12.57 11.53 -10.93
CA GLU A 28 12.28 11.76 -12.34
C GLU A 28 13.06 12.98 -12.81
N VAL A 29 13.82 12.82 -13.90
CA VAL A 29 14.52 13.92 -14.58
C VAL A 29 13.88 14.08 -15.94
N SER A 30 12.98 15.05 -16.07
CA SER A 30 12.57 15.59 -17.37
C SER A 30 13.46 16.80 -17.71
N GLY A 31 13.50 17.21 -18.98
CA GLY A 31 14.40 18.25 -19.47
C GLY A 31 14.51 19.50 -18.58
N SER A 32 15.75 19.95 -18.39
CA SER A 32 16.21 21.15 -17.66
C SER A 32 15.89 21.34 -16.17
N ASP A 33 14.87 20.73 -15.57
CA ASP A 33 14.51 21.00 -14.17
C ASP A 33 14.51 19.75 -13.29
N VAL A 34 15.28 19.82 -12.19
CA VAL A 34 15.34 18.79 -11.16
C VAL A 34 14.42 19.22 -10.03
N VAL A 35 13.25 18.59 -9.91
CA VAL A 35 12.37 18.81 -8.76
C VAL A 35 12.96 18.04 -7.57
N THR A 36 13.69 18.74 -6.70
CA THR A 36 14.17 18.19 -5.42
C THR A 36 13.60 18.98 -4.25
N THR A 37 12.95 18.29 -3.31
CA THR A 37 12.50 18.88 -2.03
C THR A 37 13.64 19.05 -1.00
N ASP A 38 14.89 18.68 -1.36
CA ASP A 38 16.05 18.76 -0.45
C ASP A 38 17.30 19.33 -1.15
N ARG A 39 17.83 20.42 -0.57
CA ARG A 39 19.09 21.07 -0.99
C ARG A 39 20.30 20.13 -1.01
N ARG A 40 20.34 19.08 -0.18
CA ARG A 40 21.41 18.07 -0.21
C ARG A 40 21.26 17.11 -1.39
N SER A 41 20.03 16.76 -1.77
CA SER A 41 19.75 15.93 -2.95
C SER A 41 20.10 16.65 -4.25
N ALA A 42 19.76 17.95 -4.39
CA ALA A 42 20.18 18.76 -5.53
C ALA A 42 21.71 18.81 -5.68
N GLN A 43 22.44 18.97 -4.57
CA GLN A 43 23.91 19.00 -4.59
C GLN A 43 24.54 17.64 -4.93
N LEU A 44 23.90 16.53 -4.55
CA LEU A 44 24.33 15.19 -4.90
C LEU A 44 24.06 14.90 -6.38
N TYR A 45 22.91 15.34 -6.89
CA TYR A 45 22.55 15.25 -8.31
C TYR A 45 23.51 16.05 -9.21
N GLU A 46 23.78 17.32 -8.87
CA GLU A 46 24.80 18.16 -9.52
C GLU A 46 26.20 17.52 -9.48
N ALA A 47 26.52 16.84 -8.37
CA ALA A 47 27.79 16.13 -8.22
C ALA A 47 27.92 14.90 -9.14
N LEU A 48 26.80 14.26 -9.49
CA LEU A 48 26.74 13.09 -10.36
C LEU A 48 26.71 13.46 -11.84
N ARG A 49 26.09 14.60 -12.21
CA ARG A 49 25.94 15.04 -13.62
C ARG A 49 27.13 15.83 -14.19
N GLY A 50 28.09 16.25 -13.36
CA GLY A 50 29.29 16.96 -13.83
C GLY A 50 29.04 18.36 -14.43
N GLY A 51 27.88 18.98 -14.14
CA GLY A 51 27.46 20.29 -14.64
C GLY A 51 28.16 21.49 -13.98
N GLN A 52 28.26 22.61 -14.70
CA GLN A 52 29.07 23.78 -14.35
C GLN A 52 28.43 24.67 -13.28
N MET A 53 28.90 24.56 -12.03
CA MET A 53 28.64 25.56 -11.00
C MET A 53 29.24 26.94 -11.35
N THR A 54 28.46 27.99 -11.14
CA THR A 54 28.81 29.40 -11.39
C THR A 54 30.08 29.84 -10.65
N LYS A 55 30.86 30.70 -11.33
CA LYS A 55 32.30 30.97 -11.11
C LYS A 55 32.76 31.50 -9.73
N LYS A 56 31.91 31.63 -8.70
CA LYS A 56 32.29 32.33 -7.45
C LYS A 56 32.76 31.47 -6.26
N THR A 57 32.77 30.15 -6.37
CA THR A 57 33.23 29.26 -5.26
C THR A 57 34.44 28.40 -5.64
N ARG A 58 35.33 28.94 -6.47
CA ARG A 58 36.49 28.20 -7.01
C ARG A 58 37.74 28.34 -6.14
N LYS A 59 37.71 27.91 -4.88
CA LYS A 59 38.94 27.75 -4.08
C LYS A 59 38.78 26.78 -2.90
N ARG A 60 38.44 25.51 -3.17
CA ARG A 60 38.91 24.36 -2.37
C ARG A 60 38.53 23.02 -3.03
N ARG A 61 39.54 22.16 -3.20
CA ARG A 61 39.52 20.74 -3.62
C ARG A 61 39.21 20.43 -5.09
N LYS A 62 40.25 20.53 -5.94
CA LYS A 62 40.39 19.73 -7.17
C LYS A 62 40.77 18.28 -6.79
N GLY A 63 39.83 17.53 -6.24
CA GLY A 63 39.87 16.07 -6.34
C GLY A 63 38.95 15.69 -7.49
N LYS A 64 39.43 14.99 -8.52
CA LYS A 64 38.56 14.42 -9.55
C LYS A 64 37.53 13.55 -8.83
N ARG A 65 36.27 13.99 -8.74
CA ARG A 65 35.16 13.14 -8.30
C ARG A 65 35.12 11.97 -9.28
N LYS A 66 35.48 10.77 -8.83
CA LYS A 66 35.36 9.56 -9.66
C LYS A 66 33.87 9.40 -9.96
N ALA A 67 33.54 9.22 -11.24
CA ALA A 67 32.20 8.82 -11.64
C ALA A 67 31.87 7.52 -10.92
N ILE A 68 30.85 7.56 -10.06
CA ILE A 68 30.35 6.38 -9.36
C ILE A 68 29.59 5.58 -10.42
N ARG A 69 29.94 4.31 -10.61
CA ARG A 69 29.18 3.42 -11.48
C ARG A 69 27.91 2.96 -10.75
N PRO A 70 26.79 2.77 -11.45
CA PRO A 70 25.60 2.21 -10.84
C PRO A 70 25.88 0.78 -10.35
N ASP A 71 25.22 0.40 -9.26
CA ASP A 71 25.24 -0.97 -8.75
C ASP A 71 24.47 -1.89 -9.71
N ASP A 72 23.31 -1.44 -10.18
CA ASP A 72 22.47 -2.10 -11.19
C ASP A 72 21.90 -1.06 -12.16
N SER A 73 21.72 -1.43 -13.42
CA SER A 73 21.07 -0.57 -14.42
C SER A 73 20.19 -1.39 -15.37
N PHE A 74 19.02 -0.84 -15.70
CA PHE A 74 18.05 -1.41 -16.62
C PHE A 74 17.61 -0.36 -17.63
N GLU A 75 17.73 -0.67 -18.92
CA GLU A 75 17.23 0.19 -20.01
C GLU A 75 15.86 -0.32 -20.49
N PHE A 76 14.95 0.61 -20.75
CA PHE A 76 13.63 0.34 -21.33
C PHE A 76 13.35 1.32 -22.46
N ALA A 77 12.27 1.08 -23.22
CA ALA A 77 11.93 1.79 -24.47
C ALA A 77 11.70 3.32 -24.36
N GLY A 78 11.91 3.92 -23.19
CA GLY A 78 11.80 5.37 -22.99
C GLY A 78 12.78 5.94 -21.96
N GLY A 79 13.73 5.16 -21.44
CA GLY A 79 14.63 5.64 -20.41
C GLY A 79 15.52 4.57 -19.78
N THR A 80 16.24 4.99 -18.75
CA THR A 80 17.14 4.15 -17.95
C THR A 80 16.78 4.25 -16.49
N ILE A 81 16.75 3.12 -15.79
CA ILE A 81 16.69 3.04 -14.34
C ILE A 81 18.06 2.57 -13.83
N ALA A 82 18.65 3.30 -12.89
CA ALA A 82 19.95 3.00 -12.32
C ALA A 82 19.92 3.07 -10.79
N ARG A 83 20.47 2.05 -10.12
CA ARG A 83 20.57 1.97 -8.66
C ARG A 83 21.97 2.39 -8.19
N TYR A 84 22.02 3.23 -7.17
CA TYR A 84 23.24 3.66 -6.48
C TYR A 84 23.05 3.49 -4.96
N GLY A 85 23.43 2.34 -4.44
CA GLY A 85 23.11 1.91 -3.08
C GLY A 85 21.60 1.87 -2.86
N ARG A 86 21.12 2.83 -2.05
CA ARG A 86 19.71 3.03 -1.71
C ARG A 86 18.94 3.99 -2.63
N LEU A 87 19.62 4.61 -3.60
CA LEU A 87 19.03 5.58 -4.51
C LEU A 87 18.69 4.89 -5.82
N ILE A 88 17.51 5.19 -6.38
CA ILE A 88 17.11 4.76 -7.71
C ILE A 88 16.89 6.02 -8.55
N LEU A 89 17.61 6.13 -9.65
CA LEU A 89 17.48 7.24 -10.59
C LEU A 89 16.80 6.73 -11.85
N MET A 90 15.80 7.47 -12.33
CA MET A 90 15.11 7.19 -13.58
C MET A 90 15.32 8.37 -14.53
N GLU A 91 15.93 8.12 -15.68
CA GLU A 91 16.20 9.12 -16.70
C GLU A 91 15.37 8.83 -17.95
N SER A 92 14.63 9.83 -18.43
CA SER A 92 13.88 9.74 -19.68
C SER A 92 14.81 10.03 -20.86
N HIS A 93 14.74 9.22 -21.91
CA HIS A 93 15.45 9.45 -23.17
C HIS A 93 14.58 10.15 -24.23
N ARG A 94 13.36 10.57 -23.85
CA ARG A 94 12.39 11.18 -24.78
C ARG A 94 12.88 12.55 -25.26
N THR A 95 12.70 12.83 -26.54
CA THR A 95 12.89 14.18 -27.09
C THR A 95 11.75 15.11 -26.63
N PRO A 96 11.92 16.44 -26.68
CA PRO A 96 10.84 17.38 -26.38
C PRO A 96 9.57 17.15 -27.23
N GLU A 97 9.74 16.78 -28.49
CA GLU A 97 8.62 16.49 -29.41
C GLU A 97 7.86 15.23 -28.98
N GLN A 98 8.59 14.16 -28.62
CA GLN A 98 7.99 12.93 -28.10
C GLN A 98 7.28 13.15 -26.76
N GLN A 99 7.84 14.02 -25.91
CA GLN A 99 7.22 14.42 -24.65
C GLN A 99 5.90 15.17 -24.92
N GLN A 100 5.89 16.10 -25.88
CA GLN A 100 4.70 16.86 -26.25
C GLN A 100 3.60 15.98 -26.88
N GLU A 101 3.98 15.03 -27.73
CA GLU A 101 3.06 14.05 -28.32
C GLU A 101 2.40 13.19 -27.22
N MET A 102 3.20 12.69 -26.28
CA MET A 102 2.70 11.91 -25.14
C MET A 102 1.76 12.72 -24.24
N GLU A 103 2.11 13.98 -23.93
CA GLU A 103 1.26 14.87 -23.15
C GLU A 103 -0.07 15.15 -23.87
N SER A 104 -0.03 15.37 -25.19
CA SER A 104 -1.24 15.57 -26.00
C SER A 104 -2.13 14.34 -26.01
N HIS A 105 -1.53 13.14 -26.13
CA HIS A 105 -2.25 11.88 -26.05
C HIS A 105 -2.92 11.70 -24.68
N TRP A 106 -2.25 12.03 -23.57
CA TRP A 106 -2.83 11.95 -22.24
C TRP A 106 -4.01 12.91 -22.02
N VAL A 107 -3.93 14.12 -22.57
CA VAL A 107 -5.05 15.06 -22.58
C VAL A 107 -6.24 14.50 -23.37
N GLU A 108 -5.98 13.89 -24.53
CA GLU A 108 -7.00 13.29 -25.38
C GLU A 108 -7.74 12.13 -24.68
N ILE A 109 -7.01 11.23 -24.01
CA ILE A 109 -7.62 10.06 -23.36
C ILE A 109 -8.24 10.38 -21.99
N TYR A 110 -7.97 11.55 -21.40
CA TYR A 110 -8.47 11.92 -20.08
C TYR A 110 -9.99 11.71 -19.91
N PRO A 111 -10.87 12.19 -20.82
CA PRO A 111 -12.31 12.02 -20.66
C PRO A 111 -12.72 10.55 -20.66
N ARG A 112 -12.05 9.71 -21.45
CA ARG A 112 -12.29 8.27 -21.50
C ARG A 112 -11.95 7.63 -20.15
N VAL A 113 -10.77 7.91 -19.61
CA VAL A 113 -10.32 7.36 -18.31
C VAL A 113 -11.29 7.75 -17.18
N VAL A 114 -11.73 9.02 -17.14
CA VAL A 114 -12.69 9.48 -16.13
C VAL A 114 -14.05 8.80 -16.30
N SER A 115 -14.54 8.63 -17.53
CA SER A 115 -15.78 7.89 -17.79
C SER A 115 -15.68 6.45 -17.31
N GLU A 116 -14.59 5.75 -17.67
CA GLU A 116 -14.36 4.36 -17.27
C GLU A 116 -14.34 4.19 -15.74
N ILE A 117 -13.71 5.12 -15.02
CA ILE A 117 -13.70 5.14 -13.55
C ILE A 117 -15.12 5.33 -13.01
N ASN A 118 -15.85 6.33 -13.50
CA ASN A 118 -17.22 6.61 -13.03
C ASN A 118 -18.18 5.44 -13.30
N ASP A 119 -18.04 4.81 -14.47
CA ASP A 119 -18.84 3.65 -14.85
C ASP A 119 -18.53 2.46 -13.95
N ARG A 120 -17.25 2.23 -13.61
CA ARG A 120 -16.82 1.20 -12.66
C ARG A 120 -17.39 1.46 -11.27
N VAL A 121 -17.27 2.68 -10.75
CA VAL A 121 -17.84 3.07 -9.46
C VAL A 121 -19.34 2.79 -9.44
N SER A 122 -20.06 3.13 -10.51
CA SER A 122 -21.50 2.89 -10.63
C SER A 122 -21.84 1.39 -10.64
N ARG A 123 -21.09 0.57 -11.39
CA ARG A 123 -21.26 -0.89 -11.39
C ARG A 123 -20.97 -1.52 -10.03
N ILE A 124 -19.93 -1.09 -9.34
CA ILE A 124 -19.60 -1.59 -8.00
C ILE A 124 -20.71 -1.24 -7.01
N ARG A 125 -21.23 0.00 -7.04
CA ARG A 125 -22.37 0.41 -6.21
C ARG A 125 -23.59 -0.48 -6.45
N GLN A 126 -23.90 -0.73 -7.73
CA GLN A 126 -25.01 -1.61 -8.10
C GLN A 126 -24.79 -3.05 -7.66
N LEU A 127 -23.58 -3.59 -7.76
CA LEU A 127 -23.27 -4.94 -7.29
C LEU A 127 -23.43 -5.03 -5.77
N ILE A 128 -22.80 -4.13 -5.02
CA ILE A 128 -22.83 -4.13 -3.55
C ILE A 128 -24.25 -3.98 -3.01
N SER A 129 -25.09 -3.15 -3.63
CA SER A 129 -26.46 -2.92 -3.17
C SER A 129 -27.35 -4.17 -3.22
N GLN A 130 -26.96 -5.22 -3.95
CA GLN A 130 -27.75 -6.44 -4.10
C GLN A 130 -27.53 -7.47 -2.98
N TYR A 131 -26.50 -7.29 -2.13
CA TYR A 131 -26.10 -8.31 -1.16
C TYR A 131 -26.21 -7.80 0.28
N ASP A 132 -26.28 -8.73 1.23
CA ASP A 132 -26.19 -8.40 2.66
C ASP A 132 -24.82 -7.74 2.96
N PRO A 133 -24.82 -6.49 3.46
CA PRO A 133 -23.60 -5.79 3.87
C PRO A 133 -22.71 -6.60 4.82
N LEU A 134 -23.31 -7.36 5.74
CA LEU A 134 -22.53 -8.10 6.73
C LEU A 134 -21.79 -9.27 6.09
N GLU A 135 -22.43 -9.98 5.16
CA GLU A 135 -21.79 -11.11 4.45
C GLU A 135 -20.68 -10.62 3.52
N LEU A 136 -20.87 -9.49 2.83
CA LEU A 136 -19.82 -8.83 2.04
C LEU A 136 -18.59 -8.48 2.89
N LEU A 137 -18.79 -7.86 4.04
CA LEU A 137 -17.70 -7.44 4.94
C LEU A 137 -16.99 -8.64 5.57
N LYS A 138 -17.74 -9.65 6.00
CA LYS A 138 -17.19 -10.91 6.54
C LYS A 138 -16.33 -11.60 5.49
N ARG A 139 -16.82 -11.73 4.25
CA ARG A 139 -16.09 -12.35 3.16
C ARG A 139 -14.82 -11.56 2.80
N GLY A 140 -14.91 -10.23 2.74
CA GLY A 140 -13.76 -9.35 2.54
C GLY A 140 -12.69 -9.49 3.63
N PHE A 141 -13.10 -9.52 4.90
CA PHE A 141 -12.19 -9.69 6.02
C PHE A 141 -11.42 -11.02 5.96
N TRP A 142 -12.11 -12.13 5.67
CA TRP A 142 -11.46 -13.43 5.56
C TRP A 142 -10.54 -13.53 4.35
N ALA A 143 -10.94 -12.99 3.20
CA ALA A 143 -10.11 -12.95 2.00
C ALA A 143 -8.82 -12.14 2.23
N MET A 144 -8.93 -10.96 2.84
CA MET A 144 -7.78 -10.14 3.26
C MET A 144 -6.89 -10.88 4.26
N SER A 145 -7.46 -11.48 5.30
CA SER A 145 -6.69 -12.19 6.32
C SER A 145 -5.92 -13.38 5.73
N ALA A 146 -6.52 -14.08 4.77
CA ALA A 146 -5.86 -15.15 4.04
C ALA A 146 -4.73 -14.63 3.14
N SER A 147 -4.91 -13.50 2.45
CA SER A 147 -3.90 -12.93 1.54
C SER A 147 -2.66 -12.41 2.28
N MET A 148 -2.84 -11.93 3.51
CA MET A 148 -1.76 -11.40 4.36
C MET A 148 -0.97 -12.48 5.11
N ARG A 149 -1.41 -13.74 5.06
CA ARG A 149 -0.82 -14.84 5.84
C ARG A 149 0.66 -15.04 5.53
N GLY A 150 1.48 -15.08 6.58
CA GLY A 150 2.90 -15.43 6.51
C GLY A 150 3.80 -14.36 5.89
N LYS A 151 3.25 -13.19 5.51
CA LYS A 151 3.99 -12.06 4.96
C LYS A 151 4.36 -11.10 6.09
N MET A 152 5.64 -10.80 6.20
CA MET A 152 6.21 -9.95 7.26
C MET A 152 6.89 -8.70 6.69
N SER A 153 7.08 -8.64 5.36
CA SER A 153 7.70 -7.51 4.68
C SER A 153 6.92 -7.08 3.44
N GLU A 154 7.00 -5.78 3.12
CA GLU A 154 6.30 -5.15 2.00
C GLU A 154 6.56 -5.84 0.65
N HIS A 155 7.80 -6.25 0.41
CA HIS A 155 8.20 -6.90 -0.84
C HIS A 155 7.56 -8.28 -1.05
N GLU A 156 6.96 -8.87 -0.01
CA GLU A 156 6.25 -10.15 -0.09
C GLU A 156 4.78 -9.97 -0.51
N TYR A 157 4.27 -8.74 -0.52
CA TYR A 157 2.91 -8.45 -0.95
C TYR A 157 2.86 -8.21 -2.46
N SER A 158 1.96 -8.94 -3.12
CA SER A 158 1.59 -8.72 -4.50
C SER A 158 0.54 -7.63 -4.63
N PHE A 159 0.32 -7.17 -5.86
CA PHE A 159 -0.78 -6.25 -6.17
C PHE A 159 -2.14 -6.80 -5.74
N GLU A 160 -2.40 -8.10 -5.94
CA GLU A 160 -3.65 -8.73 -5.53
C GLU A 160 -3.86 -8.67 -4.01
N ASP A 161 -2.78 -8.79 -3.22
CA ASP A 161 -2.87 -8.69 -1.76
C ASP A 161 -3.28 -7.28 -1.31
N VAL A 162 -2.76 -6.26 -2.01
CA VAL A 162 -3.15 -4.87 -1.80
C VAL A 162 -4.63 -4.69 -2.13
N ILE A 163 -5.11 -5.26 -3.24
CA ILE A 163 -6.54 -5.19 -3.60
C ILE A 163 -7.40 -5.91 -2.55
N MET A 164 -7.01 -7.07 -2.04
CA MET A 164 -7.76 -7.75 -0.98
C MET A 164 -7.87 -6.89 0.29
N ALA A 165 -6.82 -6.13 0.63
CA ALA A 165 -6.89 -5.15 1.69
C ALA A 165 -7.89 -4.01 1.37
N ARG A 166 -7.88 -3.52 0.13
CA ARG A 166 -8.79 -2.44 -0.34
C ARG A 166 -10.24 -2.88 -0.46
N MET A 167 -10.51 -4.15 -0.73
CA MET A 167 -11.87 -4.69 -0.78
C MET A 167 -12.63 -4.37 0.50
N VAL A 168 -12.01 -4.54 1.67
CA VAL A 168 -12.65 -4.24 2.95
C VAL A 168 -13.02 -2.76 3.07
N ASP A 169 -12.05 -1.86 2.87
CA ASP A 169 -12.26 -0.42 3.06
C ASP A 169 -13.24 0.16 2.03
N TYR A 170 -13.06 -0.21 0.76
CA TYR A 170 -13.84 0.36 -0.32
C TYR A 170 -15.28 -0.17 -0.30
N VAL A 171 -15.48 -1.47 -0.08
CA VAL A 171 -16.83 -2.05 0.06
C VAL A 171 -17.54 -1.41 1.26
N GLN A 172 -16.86 -1.23 2.40
CA GLN A 172 -17.43 -0.54 3.55
C GLN A 172 -17.85 0.90 3.22
N ALA A 173 -17.02 1.66 2.50
CA ALA A 173 -17.37 3.02 2.07
C ALA A 173 -18.58 3.05 1.12
N VAL A 174 -18.71 2.05 0.25
CA VAL A 174 -19.85 1.94 -0.67
C VAL A 174 -21.13 1.55 0.07
N ILE A 175 -21.06 0.61 1.02
CA ILE A 175 -22.19 0.23 1.89
C ILE A 175 -22.74 1.45 2.63
N VAL A 176 -21.84 2.28 3.20
CA VAL A 176 -22.25 3.49 3.94
C VAL A 176 -22.91 4.53 3.01
N SER A 177 -22.50 4.59 1.74
CA SER A 177 -22.98 5.59 0.78
C SER A 177 -24.07 5.09 -0.18
N THR A 178 -24.48 3.82 -0.08
CA THR A 178 -25.42 3.18 -1.02
C THR A 178 -26.36 2.26 -0.24
N PRO A 179 -27.66 2.57 -0.16
CA PRO A 179 -28.61 1.69 0.50
C PRO A 179 -28.76 0.36 -0.27
N PRO A 180 -29.03 -0.74 0.44
CA PRO A 180 -29.34 -2.02 -0.20
C PRO A 180 -30.65 -1.95 -0.98
N VAL A 181 -30.75 -2.77 -2.02
CA VAL A 181 -31.94 -2.96 -2.85
C VAL A 181 -32.51 -4.33 -2.53
N GLU A 182 -33.73 -4.33 -1.99
CA GLU A 182 -34.46 -5.56 -1.67
C GLU A 182 -35.14 -6.16 -2.94
N PRO A 183 -35.23 -7.50 -3.05
CA PRO A 183 -34.72 -8.50 -2.11
C PRO A 183 -33.21 -8.72 -2.24
N LEU A 184 -32.54 -8.93 -1.11
CA LEU A 184 -31.12 -9.30 -1.10
C LEU A 184 -30.87 -10.67 -1.77
N ALA A 185 -29.86 -10.72 -2.62
CA ALA A 185 -29.36 -11.93 -3.24
C ALA A 185 -28.33 -12.64 -2.34
N GLU A 186 -28.18 -13.95 -2.54
CA GLU A 186 -27.11 -14.72 -1.93
C GLU A 186 -25.75 -14.37 -2.56
N LEU A 187 -24.73 -14.19 -1.72
CA LEU A 187 -23.37 -13.90 -2.16
C LEU A 187 -22.63 -15.19 -2.54
N THR A 188 -22.58 -15.50 -3.82
CA THR A 188 -21.83 -16.64 -4.38
C THR A 188 -20.35 -16.33 -4.61
N ASP A 189 -19.54 -17.36 -4.90
CA ASP A 189 -18.13 -17.19 -5.27
C ASP A 189 -17.97 -16.39 -6.57
N GLU A 190 -18.84 -16.59 -7.55
CA GLU A 190 -18.80 -15.90 -8.84
C GLU A 190 -19.14 -14.41 -8.69
N SER A 191 -20.15 -14.11 -7.87
CA SER A 191 -20.53 -12.72 -7.59
C SER A 191 -19.47 -11.98 -6.78
N TRP A 192 -18.85 -12.65 -5.81
CA TRP A 192 -17.69 -12.12 -5.10
C TRP A 192 -16.51 -11.86 -6.04
N GLN A 193 -16.17 -12.81 -6.92
CA GLN A 193 -15.09 -12.65 -7.89
C GLN A 193 -15.37 -11.48 -8.84
N ARG A 194 -16.60 -11.34 -9.32
CA ARG A 194 -17.00 -10.20 -10.15
C ARG A 194 -16.83 -8.87 -9.43
N LEU A 195 -17.22 -8.78 -8.16
CA LEU A 195 -17.01 -7.57 -7.36
C LEU A 195 -15.52 -7.28 -7.19
N TYR A 196 -14.73 -8.32 -6.90
CA TYR A 196 -13.28 -8.22 -6.80
C TYR A 196 -12.65 -7.67 -8.07
N ASP A 197 -13.01 -8.20 -9.24
CA ASP A 197 -12.45 -7.78 -10.52
C ASP A 197 -12.78 -6.31 -10.81
N GLU A 198 -14.01 -5.86 -10.54
CA GLU A 198 -14.37 -4.45 -10.73
C GLU A 198 -13.58 -3.52 -9.78
N VAL A 199 -13.38 -3.92 -8.53
CA VAL A 199 -12.57 -3.13 -7.57
C VAL A 199 -11.09 -3.14 -7.97
N LYS A 200 -10.54 -4.29 -8.37
CA LYS A 200 -9.17 -4.42 -8.85
C LYS A 200 -8.92 -3.47 -10.02
N GLU A 201 -9.77 -3.53 -11.03
CA GLU A 201 -9.67 -2.70 -12.22
C GLU A 201 -9.85 -1.21 -11.90
N LEU A 202 -10.76 -0.86 -10.98
CA LEU A 202 -10.89 0.51 -10.49
C LEU A 202 -9.57 1.03 -9.90
N TYR A 203 -8.92 0.25 -9.04
CA TYR A 203 -7.65 0.65 -8.44
C TYR A 203 -6.49 0.66 -9.45
N GLN A 204 -6.51 -0.21 -10.47
CA GLN A 204 -5.55 -0.16 -11.57
C GLN A 204 -5.68 1.14 -12.37
N SER A 205 -6.91 1.62 -12.62
CA SER A 205 -7.15 2.91 -13.29
C SER A 205 -6.83 4.11 -12.41
N LEU A 206 -7.13 4.05 -11.11
CA LEU A 206 -6.94 5.17 -10.18
C LEU A 206 -5.48 5.40 -9.76
N SER A 207 -4.70 4.33 -9.54
CA SER A 207 -3.42 4.45 -8.81
C SER A 207 -2.36 5.31 -9.50
N LEU A 208 -2.20 5.17 -10.81
CA LEU A 208 -1.24 5.96 -11.61
C LEU A 208 -1.86 6.52 -12.88
N PRO A 209 -2.64 5.75 -13.67
CA PRO A 209 -3.16 6.24 -14.95
C PRO A 209 -4.00 7.52 -14.80
N PHE A 210 -4.92 7.56 -13.84
CA PHE A 210 -5.74 8.74 -13.57
C PHE A 210 -4.88 9.99 -13.26
N HIS A 211 -3.89 9.86 -12.37
CA HIS A 211 -3.05 11.00 -11.99
C HIS A 211 -2.23 11.50 -13.19
N ILE A 212 -1.67 10.60 -14.01
CA ILE A 212 -0.91 10.98 -15.22
C ILE A 212 -1.79 11.79 -16.18
N VAL A 213 -2.98 11.29 -16.52
CA VAL A 213 -3.85 11.98 -17.48
C VAL A 213 -4.42 13.28 -16.89
N ASN A 214 -4.70 13.31 -15.58
CA ASN A 214 -5.20 14.51 -14.92
C ASN A 214 -4.15 15.60 -14.85
N SER A 215 -2.91 15.29 -14.46
CA SER A 215 -1.80 16.25 -14.46
C SER A 215 -1.53 16.81 -15.85
N ALA A 216 -1.55 15.96 -16.89
CA ALA A 216 -1.42 16.42 -18.27
C ALA A 216 -2.54 17.39 -18.67
N ARG A 217 -3.80 17.07 -18.33
CA ARG A 217 -4.95 17.96 -18.56
C ARG A 217 -4.82 19.27 -17.79
N LEU A 218 -4.45 19.25 -16.51
CA LEU A 218 -4.28 20.45 -15.70
C LEU A 218 -3.22 21.37 -16.32
N LYS A 219 -2.06 20.82 -16.68
CA LYS A 219 -0.98 21.55 -17.35
C LYS A 219 -1.42 22.17 -18.68
N ALA A 220 -2.26 21.49 -19.45
CA ALA A 220 -2.75 21.98 -20.74
C ALA A 220 -3.89 23.01 -20.64
N THR A 221 -4.68 22.97 -19.56
CA THR A 221 -5.93 23.74 -19.46
C THR A 221 -5.93 24.84 -18.40
N GLN A 222 -5.01 24.80 -17.43
CA GLN A 222 -4.89 25.81 -16.37
C GLN A 222 -3.73 26.77 -16.64
N PRO A 223 -4.01 28.08 -16.87
CA PRO A 223 -2.99 29.09 -17.11
C PRO A 223 -2.00 29.27 -15.95
N ASP A 224 -2.42 28.95 -14.73
CA ASP A 224 -1.69 29.06 -13.47
C ASP A 224 -1.27 27.70 -12.89
N TYR A 225 -1.09 26.69 -13.76
CA TYR A 225 -0.66 25.35 -13.34
C TYR A 225 0.60 25.41 -12.46
N ASP A 226 0.44 25.00 -11.21
CA ASP A 226 1.50 24.85 -10.23
C ASP A 226 1.88 23.38 -10.11
N HIS A 227 3.05 23.03 -10.62
CA HIS A 227 3.56 21.66 -10.58
C HIS A 227 3.77 21.15 -9.15
N ASP A 228 4.25 22.00 -8.23
CA ASP A 228 4.51 21.58 -6.85
C ASP A 228 3.19 21.29 -6.12
N TYR A 229 2.16 22.10 -6.37
CA TYR A 229 0.83 21.87 -5.84
C TYR A 229 0.16 20.61 -6.41
N ASP A 230 0.25 20.40 -7.72
CA ASP A 230 -0.27 19.17 -8.36
C ASP A 230 0.46 17.92 -7.84
N SER A 231 1.80 17.97 -7.76
CA SER A 231 2.60 16.88 -7.20
C SER A 231 2.21 16.55 -5.76
N PHE A 232 1.97 17.58 -4.93
CA PHE A 232 1.47 17.39 -3.57
C PHE A 232 0.09 16.70 -3.56
N CYS A 233 -0.84 17.13 -4.43
CA CYS A 233 -2.16 16.53 -4.53
C CYS A 233 -2.10 15.06 -4.95
N VAL A 234 -1.29 14.73 -5.96
CA VAL A 234 -1.07 13.36 -6.42
C VAL A 234 -0.49 12.51 -5.28
N GLN A 235 0.54 12.97 -4.59
CA GLN A 235 1.13 12.25 -3.46
C GLN A 235 0.14 12.02 -2.33
N ALA A 236 -0.66 13.03 -1.97
CA ALA A 236 -1.68 12.93 -0.93
C ALA A 236 -2.77 11.92 -1.30
N GLN A 237 -3.24 11.95 -2.56
CA GLN A 237 -4.25 11.03 -3.07
C GLN A 237 -3.72 9.60 -3.15
N MET A 238 -2.51 9.39 -3.67
CA MET A 238 -1.85 8.07 -3.70
C MET A 238 -1.61 7.53 -2.29
N HIS A 239 -1.21 8.39 -1.34
CA HIS A 239 -1.05 7.96 0.05
C HIS A 239 -2.39 7.52 0.65
N ALA A 240 -3.46 8.28 0.42
CA ALA A 240 -4.79 7.91 0.89
C ALA A 240 -5.32 6.60 0.27
N THR A 241 -4.99 6.32 -0.99
CA THR A 241 -5.48 5.13 -1.71
C THR A 241 -4.61 3.90 -1.51
N VAL A 242 -3.29 4.03 -1.34
CA VAL A 242 -2.35 2.89 -1.31
C VAL A 242 -1.86 2.57 0.09
N VAL A 243 -1.64 3.57 0.95
CA VAL A 243 -1.09 3.36 2.29
C VAL A 243 -2.20 3.01 3.28
N ARG A 244 -2.00 1.98 4.10
CA ARG A 244 -2.86 1.65 5.25
C ARG A 244 -2.03 1.78 6.53
N GLY A 245 -2.62 2.35 7.57
CA GLY A 245 -1.97 2.55 8.87
C GLY A 245 -1.05 3.78 8.93
N LEU A 246 -0.42 4.00 10.07
CA LEU A 246 0.45 5.16 10.32
C LEU A 246 1.91 4.89 9.92
N ARG A 247 2.32 3.61 9.87
CA ARG A 247 3.66 3.14 9.48
C ARG A 247 3.61 1.64 9.18
N TYR A 248 4.61 1.13 8.45
CA TYR A 248 4.69 -0.31 8.19
C TYR A 248 4.97 -1.10 9.47
N PRO A 249 4.35 -2.28 9.65
CA PRO A 249 4.59 -3.12 10.83
C PRO A 249 6.06 -3.50 11.05
N ALA A 250 6.84 -3.63 9.96
CA ALA A 250 8.28 -3.88 10.04
C ALA A 250 9.05 -2.78 10.80
N HIS A 251 8.56 -1.54 10.75
CA HIS A 251 9.15 -0.39 11.44
C HIS A 251 8.52 -0.10 12.81
N ASP A 252 7.47 -0.83 13.20
CA ASP A 252 6.86 -0.66 14.52
C ASP A 252 7.88 -0.93 15.63
N TRP A 253 8.76 -1.91 15.44
CA TRP A 253 9.72 -2.28 16.47
C TRP A 253 10.83 -1.26 16.65
N GLU A 254 11.42 -0.78 15.55
CA GLU A 254 12.44 0.28 15.58
C GLU A 254 11.85 1.55 16.22
N PHE A 255 10.61 1.89 15.85
CA PHE A 255 9.90 3.01 16.47
C PHE A 255 9.69 2.81 17.98
N LEU A 256 9.25 1.63 18.41
CA LEU A 256 9.01 1.36 19.83
C LEU A 256 10.31 1.39 20.64
N GLU A 257 11.41 0.89 20.08
CA GLU A 257 12.74 0.97 20.68
C GLU A 257 13.18 2.42 20.86
N ASP A 258 13.07 3.24 19.80
CA ASP A 258 13.43 4.67 19.83
C ASP A 258 12.52 5.48 20.77
N PHE A 259 11.23 5.17 20.81
CA PHE A 259 10.22 5.91 21.57
C PHE A 259 10.23 5.55 23.05
N LEU A 260 10.28 4.27 23.39
CA LEU A 260 10.22 3.79 24.78
C LEU A 260 11.60 3.72 25.43
N GLY A 261 12.67 3.52 24.65
CA GLY A 261 14.03 3.35 25.16
C GLY A 261 14.49 4.42 26.16
N PRO A 262 14.25 5.73 25.90
CA PRO A 262 14.58 6.80 26.85
C PRO A 262 13.87 6.73 28.21
N HIS A 263 12.86 5.86 28.35
CA HIS A 263 12.02 5.72 29.54
C HIS A 263 12.25 4.39 30.29
N ASP A 264 13.36 3.66 30.02
CA ASP A 264 13.68 2.36 30.66
C ASP A 264 13.62 2.41 32.20
N ASP A 265 14.13 3.48 32.79
CA ASP A 265 14.16 3.66 34.24
C ASP A 265 12.74 3.70 34.85
N GLU A 266 11.78 4.34 34.18
CA GLU A 266 10.38 4.38 34.64
C GLU A 266 9.70 3.01 34.48
N PHE A 267 10.04 2.26 33.42
CA PHE A 267 9.53 0.90 33.23
C PHE A 267 10.00 -0.03 34.35
N ARG A 268 11.29 0.05 34.72
CA ARG A 268 11.84 -0.74 35.83
C ARG A 268 11.19 -0.38 37.16
N LYS A 269 10.92 0.90 37.37
CA LYS A 269 10.32 1.40 38.60
C LYS A 269 8.84 1.01 38.75
N LEU A 270 8.04 1.15 37.69
CA LEU A 270 6.60 0.94 37.73
C LEU A 270 6.18 -0.52 37.49
N PHE A 271 6.92 -1.23 36.64
CA PHE A 271 6.52 -2.56 36.16
C PHE A 271 7.55 -3.65 36.48
N ALA A 272 8.69 -3.30 37.09
CA ALA A 272 9.78 -4.23 37.40
C ALA A 272 10.34 -4.98 36.17
N ILE A 273 10.18 -4.41 34.97
CA ILE A 273 10.72 -4.93 33.70
C ILE A 273 11.43 -3.81 32.95
N SER A 274 12.39 -4.15 32.08
CA SER A 274 12.97 -3.19 31.15
C SER A 274 12.07 -2.97 29.94
N VAL A 275 12.28 -1.86 29.23
CA VAL A 275 11.66 -1.59 27.92
C VAL A 275 12.01 -2.69 26.92
N SER A 276 13.24 -3.18 26.92
CA SER A 276 13.65 -4.29 26.05
C SER A 276 12.84 -5.56 26.35
N GLN A 277 12.64 -5.92 27.62
CA GLN A 277 11.81 -7.07 27.99
C GLN A 277 10.34 -6.87 27.60
N PHE A 278 9.82 -5.65 27.74
CA PHE A 278 8.47 -5.31 27.33
C PHE A 278 8.28 -5.44 25.81
N ILE A 279 9.19 -4.87 25.01
CA ILE A 279 9.15 -4.96 23.54
C ILE A 279 9.29 -6.40 23.07
N GLU A 280 10.18 -7.20 23.68
CA GLU A 280 10.29 -8.63 23.38
C GLU A 280 9.00 -9.40 23.72
N GLY A 281 8.35 -9.06 24.84
CA GLY A 281 7.03 -9.60 25.17
C GLY A 281 5.98 -9.27 24.12
N LEU A 282 5.93 -8.01 23.65
CA LEU A 282 5.04 -7.59 22.56
C LEU A 282 5.37 -8.30 21.23
N ARG A 283 6.65 -8.48 20.90
CA ARG A 283 7.08 -9.26 19.74
C ARG A 283 6.62 -10.71 19.87
N GLY A 284 6.72 -11.31 21.05
CA GLY A 284 6.23 -12.67 21.32
C GLY A 284 4.73 -12.80 21.14
N ILE A 285 3.95 -11.84 21.66
CA ILE A 285 2.49 -11.80 21.46
C ILE A 285 2.16 -11.62 19.97
N HIS A 286 2.80 -10.66 19.30
CA HIS A 286 2.61 -10.43 17.87
C HIS A 286 2.98 -11.67 17.05
N HIS A 287 4.07 -12.35 17.40
CA HIS A 287 4.47 -13.60 16.77
C HIS A 287 3.41 -14.69 16.96
N SER A 288 2.92 -14.88 18.18
CA SER A 288 1.90 -15.90 18.46
C SER A 288 0.57 -15.57 17.78
N LEU A 289 0.14 -14.31 17.79
CA LEU A 289 -1.08 -13.89 17.10
C LEU A 289 -0.94 -13.97 15.57
N ALA A 290 0.17 -13.52 15.00
CA ALA A 290 0.36 -13.51 13.55
C ALA A 290 0.72 -14.90 12.98
N ARG A 291 1.48 -15.71 13.73
CA ARG A 291 1.99 -17.02 13.28
C ARG A 291 1.20 -18.20 13.82
N ASP A 292 0.84 -18.24 15.10
CA ASP A 292 0.16 -19.41 15.67
C ASP A 292 -1.34 -19.40 15.34
N SER A 293 -2.01 -18.25 15.35
CA SER A 293 -3.45 -18.22 15.04
C SER A 293 -3.74 -18.45 13.55
N ILE A 294 -2.92 -17.88 12.66
CA ILE A 294 -3.10 -18.00 11.21
C ILE A 294 -2.42 -19.27 10.69
N GLY A 295 -1.31 -19.69 11.30
CA GLY A 295 -0.66 -20.99 11.05
C GLY A 295 -1.55 -22.16 11.44
N ALA A 296 -2.12 -22.17 12.65
CA ALA A 296 -3.06 -23.21 13.07
C ALA A 296 -4.32 -23.25 12.18
N PHE A 297 -4.83 -22.10 11.72
CA PHE A 297 -5.93 -22.05 10.76
C PHE A 297 -5.51 -22.57 9.37
N GLY A 298 -4.26 -22.34 8.97
CA GLY A 298 -3.67 -22.88 7.76
C GLY A 298 -3.51 -24.39 7.80
N ASP A 299 -2.91 -24.91 8.86
CA ASP A 299 -2.76 -26.34 9.11
C ASP A 299 -4.13 -27.03 9.15
N MET A 300 -5.11 -26.42 9.82
CA MET A 300 -6.49 -26.92 9.86
C MET A 300 -7.14 -26.94 8.46
N LEU A 301 -6.93 -25.90 7.65
CA LEU A 301 -7.48 -25.84 6.28
C LEU A 301 -6.79 -26.84 5.35
N GLU A 302 -5.48 -27.02 5.50
CA GLU A 302 -4.69 -27.97 4.72
C GLU A 302 -5.05 -29.42 5.09
N GLU A 303 -5.21 -29.71 6.37
CA GLU A 303 -5.76 -30.99 6.86
C GLU A 303 -7.18 -31.22 6.36
N HIS A 304 -8.04 -30.20 6.38
CA HIS A 304 -9.39 -30.29 5.84
C HIS A 304 -9.38 -30.58 4.33
N GLN A 305 -8.59 -29.85 3.54
CA GLN A 305 -8.46 -30.09 2.11
C GLN A 305 -7.88 -31.48 1.81
N LYS A 306 -6.90 -31.93 2.60
CA LYS A 306 -6.34 -33.28 2.49
C LYS A 306 -7.37 -34.36 2.82
N ALA A 307 -8.17 -34.16 3.86
CA ALA A 307 -9.28 -35.04 4.19
C ALA A 307 -10.34 -35.08 3.07
N MET A 308 -10.71 -33.92 2.52
CA MET A 308 -11.65 -33.83 1.39
C MET A 308 -11.12 -34.52 0.13
N ARG A 309 -9.83 -34.35 -0.20
CA ARG A 309 -9.19 -35.08 -1.32
C ARG A 309 -9.12 -36.58 -1.08
N GLN A 310 -8.92 -37.01 0.16
CA GLN A 310 -8.96 -38.44 0.52
C GLN A 310 -10.38 -39.00 0.38
N LEU A 311 -11.40 -38.25 0.81
CA LEU A 311 -12.81 -38.57 0.60
C LEU A 311 -13.17 -38.67 -0.89
N ASP A 312 -12.75 -37.71 -1.69
CA ASP A 312 -12.97 -37.71 -3.15
C ASP A 312 -12.20 -38.84 -3.85
N ALA A 313 -11.01 -39.18 -3.37
CA ALA A 313 -10.20 -40.29 -3.88
C ALA A 313 -10.72 -41.66 -3.42
N MET A 314 -11.42 -41.73 -2.29
CA MET A 314 -11.96 -42.98 -1.77
C MET A 314 -13.12 -43.51 -2.63
N LYS A 315 -13.88 -42.66 -3.36
CA LYS A 315 -15.05 -43.05 -4.20
C LYS A 315 -15.75 -44.32 -3.71
N ASP A 316 -15.98 -44.40 -2.40
CA ASP A 316 -16.46 -45.62 -1.77
C ASP A 316 -17.99 -45.59 -1.89
N PRO A 317 -18.62 -46.55 -2.59
CA PRO A 317 -20.06 -46.55 -2.81
C PRO A 317 -20.90 -46.55 -1.51
N ASP A 318 -20.29 -46.78 -0.35
CA ASP A 318 -20.94 -46.78 0.96
C ASP A 318 -20.82 -45.46 1.76
N LEU A 319 -20.27 -44.38 1.19
CA LEU A 319 -20.18 -43.08 1.88
C LEU A 319 -21.53 -42.56 2.41
N PRO A 320 -22.66 -42.68 1.69
CA PRO A 320 -23.98 -42.33 2.23
C PRO A 320 -24.39 -43.18 3.44
N ALA A 321 -24.03 -44.46 3.45
CA ALA A 321 -24.34 -45.37 4.56
C ALA A 321 -23.48 -45.04 5.80
N LEU A 322 -22.19 -44.76 5.61
CA LEU A 322 -21.28 -44.34 6.68
C LEU A 322 -21.67 -42.97 7.26
N MET A 323 -22.09 -42.01 6.41
CA MET A 323 -22.57 -40.70 6.88
C MET A 323 -23.88 -40.82 7.66
N GLU A 324 -24.77 -41.74 7.29
CA GLU A 324 -26.01 -41.99 8.03
C GLU A 324 -25.73 -42.71 9.36
N GLU A 325 -24.80 -43.66 9.39
CA GLU A 325 -24.34 -44.31 10.62
C GLU A 325 -23.70 -43.29 11.60
N LEU A 326 -22.86 -42.39 11.10
CA LEU A 326 -22.28 -41.28 11.86
C LEU A 326 -23.29 -40.21 12.29
N ARG A 327 -24.43 -40.09 11.61
CA ARG A 327 -25.55 -39.20 11.97
C ARG A 327 -26.45 -39.84 13.04
N GLN A 328 -26.44 -41.17 13.12
CA GLN A 328 -27.16 -41.98 14.11
C GLN A 328 -26.33 -42.22 15.39
N ASP A 329 -25.01 -41.97 15.36
CA ASP A 329 -24.11 -42.10 16.51
C ASP A 329 -24.59 -41.26 17.74
N PRO A 330 -25.02 -41.92 18.83
CA PRO A 330 -25.50 -41.26 20.04
C PRO A 330 -24.45 -40.38 20.71
N GLN A 331 -23.17 -40.77 20.68
CA GLN A 331 -22.09 -40.01 21.31
C GLN A 331 -21.83 -38.70 20.56
N ARG A 332 -21.97 -38.72 19.23
CA ARG A 332 -21.77 -37.53 18.40
C ARG A 332 -22.92 -36.53 18.54
N ARG A 333 -24.17 -37.01 18.64
CA ARG A 333 -25.33 -36.18 18.99
C ARG A 333 -25.19 -35.53 20.35
N GLN A 334 -24.67 -36.26 21.34
CA GLN A 334 -24.43 -35.75 22.68
C GLN A 334 -23.34 -34.64 22.69
N ARG A 335 -22.28 -34.78 21.88
CA ARG A 335 -21.26 -33.72 21.69
C ARG A 335 -21.78 -32.50 20.93
N MET A 336 -22.67 -32.68 19.95
CA MET A 336 -23.30 -31.55 19.24
C MET A 336 -24.31 -30.79 20.13
N GLN A 337 -25.02 -31.49 21.02
CA GLN A 337 -25.94 -30.88 21.97
C GLN A 337 -25.22 -30.13 23.10
N SER A 338 -23.95 -30.44 23.38
CA SER A 338 -23.13 -29.70 24.35
C SER A 338 -22.44 -28.45 23.77
N ILE A 339 -22.62 -28.17 22.48
CA ILE A 339 -22.02 -27.02 21.77
C ILE A 339 -23.03 -25.87 21.58
N VAL A 340 -24.31 -26.08 21.92
CA VAL A 340 -25.33 -25.03 22.11
C VAL A 340 -25.49 -24.77 23.60
#